data_AF-A0A843GWN5-F1
#
_entry.id   AF-A0A843GWN5-F1
#
_cell.length_a   1.000
_cell.length_b   1.000
_cell.length_c   1.000
_cell.angle_alpha   90.00
_cell.angle_beta   90.00
_cell.angle_gamma   90.00
#
_symmetry.space_group_name_H-M   'P 1'
#
loop_
_entity.id
_entity.type
_entity.pdbx_description
1 polymer ?
#
loop_
_entity_poly.entity_id
_entity_poly.type
_entity_poly.pdbx_seq_one_letter_code
_entity_poly.pdbx_strand_id
1 'polypeptide(L)' 'MITKVWLHYFLGRIATKYTDFFLKFLDDLELDSRQKIIMLARYRDKKSWKEIPDIEGVNCELQNVMKIHKQVIDKIIKL' A
#
# COMPACT_ATOMS: atom_id res chain seq x y z
N MET A 1 -1.69 -12.06 13.47
CA MET A 1 -0.27 -12.06 13.04
C MET A 1 -0.08 -12.77 11.69
N ILE A 2 -0.63 -13.98 11.51
CA ILE A 2 -0.59 -14.74 10.25
C ILE A 2 -1.21 -13.96 9.08
N THR A 3 -2.39 -13.35 9.27
CA THR A 3 -3.12 -12.60 8.22
C THR A 3 -2.29 -11.45 7.64
N LYS A 4 -1.57 -10.69 8.48
CA LYS A 4 -0.77 -9.53 8.02
C LYS A 4 0.45 -9.96 7.20
N VAL A 5 1.12 -11.05 7.60
CA VAL A 5 2.26 -11.59 6.88
C VAL A 5 1.81 -12.13 5.53
N TRP A 6 0.76 -12.94 5.50
CA TRP A 6 0.19 -13.47 4.27
C TRP A 6 -0.27 -12.36 3.32
N LEU A 7 -0.94 -11.34 3.86
CA LEU A 7 -1.40 -10.20 3.08
C LEU A 7 -0.23 -9.41 2.49
N HIS A 8 0.87 -9.23 3.23
CA HIS A 8 2.07 -8.61 2.69
C HIS A 8 2.62 -9.36 1.47
N TYR A 9 2.73 -10.69 1.55
CA TYR A 9 3.18 -11.52 0.42
C TYR A 9 2.20 -11.50 -0.74
N PHE A 10 0.90 -11.60 -0.46
CA PHE A 10 -0.16 -11.54 -1.46
C PHE A 10 -0.11 -10.21 -2.23
N LEU A 11 -0.13 -9.08 -1.51
CA LEU A 11 -0.05 -7.73 -2.09
C LEU A 11 1.23 -7.54 -2.91
N GLY A 12 2.38 -7.99 -2.40
CA GLY A 12 3.64 -7.93 -3.16
C GLY A 12 3.59 -8.74 -4.45
N ARG A 13 2.97 -9.93 -4.41
CA ARG A 13 2.85 -10.79 -5.59
C ARG A 13 1.91 -10.21 -6.64
N ILE A 14 0.73 -9.72 -6.25
CA ILE A 14 -0.21 -9.12 -7.21
C ILE A 14 0.32 -7.80 -7.76
N ALA A 15 0.96 -6.96 -6.94
CA ALA A 15 1.54 -5.69 -7.38
C ALA A 15 2.68 -5.86 -8.40
N THR A 16 3.37 -7.02 -8.39
CA THR A 16 4.48 -7.30 -9.32
C THR A 16 4.04 -8.12 -10.54
N LYS A 17 3.21 -9.15 -10.35
CA LYS A 17 2.85 -10.10 -11.44
C LYS A 17 1.53 -9.76 -12.13
N TYR A 18 0.66 -9.02 -11.46
CA TYR A 18 -0.69 -8.71 -11.91
C TYR A 18 -0.99 -7.22 -11.65
N THR A 19 -0.10 -6.34 -12.10
CA THR A 19 -0.13 -4.90 -11.77
C THR A 19 -1.47 -4.25 -12.11
N ASP A 20 -2.07 -4.58 -13.26
CA ASP A 20 -3.38 -4.03 -13.65
C ASP A 20 -4.50 -4.45 -12.70
N PHE A 21 -4.48 -5.72 -12.26
CA PHE A 21 -5.40 -6.20 -11.23
C PHE A 21 -5.15 -5.48 -9.90
N PHE A 22 -3.89 -5.26 -9.53
CA PHE A 22 -3.56 -4.54 -8.31
C PHE A 22 -4.05 -3.09 -8.33
N LEU A 23 -3.87 -2.39 -9.46
CA LEU A 23 -4.37 -1.03 -9.63
C LEU A 23 -5.89 -0.99 -9.51
N LYS A 24 -6.59 -1.87 -10.22
CA LYS A 24 -8.06 -1.97 -10.15
C LYS A 24 -8.54 -2.30 -8.73
N PHE A 25 -7.85 -3.22 -8.05
CA PHE A 25 -8.14 -3.56 -6.65
C PHE A 25 -7.99 -2.35 -5.71
N LEU A 26 -6.97 -1.52 -5.90
CA LEU A 26 -6.80 -0.29 -5.13
C LEU A 26 -7.86 0.77 -5.47
N ASP A 27 -8.35 0.80 -6.71
CA ASP A 27 -9.45 1.67 -7.13
C ASP A 27 -10.78 1.26 -6.50
N ASP A 28 -11.09 -0.04 -6.50
CA ASP A 28 -12.31 -0.61 -5.90
C ASP A 28 -12.37 -0.45 -4.37
N LEU A 29 -11.23 -0.21 -3.71
CA LEU A 29 -11.11 0.04 -2.26
C LEU A 29 -11.47 1.48 -1.84
N GLU A 30 -11.83 2.35 -2.79
CA GLU A 30 -12.14 3.77 -2.56
C GLU A 30 -11.04 4.46 -1.74
N LEU A 31 -9.79 4.24 -2.13
CA LEU A 31 -8.62 4.84 -1.50
C LEU A 31 -8.41 6.27 -2.02
N ASP A 32 -7.96 7.17 -1.14
CA ASP A 32 -7.49 8.48 -1.57
C ASP A 32 -6.17 8.38 -2.36
N SER A 33 -5.81 9.43 -3.09
CA SER A 33 -4.61 9.45 -3.92
C SER A 33 -3.34 9.16 -3.13
N ARG A 34 -3.24 9.64 -1.89
CA ARG A 34 -2.06 9.45 -1.03
C ARG A 34 -1.93 7.99 -0.58
N GLN A 35 -3.03 7.37 -0.19
CA GLN A 35 -3.12 5.94 0.12
C GLN A 35 -2.66 5.09 -1.07
N LYS A 36 -3.15 5.40 -2.28
CA LYS A 36 -2.74 4.69 -3.51
C LYS A 36 -1.24 4.83 -3.76
N ILE A 37 -0.69 6.05 -3.65
CA ILE A 37 0.76 6.29 -3.82
C ILE A 37 1.56 5.46 -2.82
N ILE A 38 1.19 5.46 -1.53
CA ILE A 38 1.89 4.68 -0.50
C ILE A 38 1.85 3.18 -0.81
N MET A 39 0.70 2.65 -1.23
CA MET A 39 0.55 1.23 -1.57
C MET A 39 1.37 0.85 -2.81
N LEU A 40 1.37 1.68 -3.85
CA LEU A 40 2.16 1.47 -5.06
C LEU A 40 3.66 1.52 -4.75
N ALA A 41 4.11 2.56 -4.05
CA ALA A 41 5.49 2.71 -3.64
C ALA A 41 5.97 1.50 -2.84
N ARG A 42 5.14 1.02 -1.90
CA ARG A 42 5.52 -0.10 -1.03
C ARG A 42 5.55 -1.45 -1.74
N TYR A 43 4.56 -1.76 -2.57
CA TYR A 43 4.34 -3.11 -3.10
C TYR A 43 4.74 -3.29 -4.57
N ARG A 44 4.56 -2.28 -5.42
CA ARG A 44 4.96 -2.31 -6.82
C ARG A 44 6.40 -1.84 -6.98
N ASP A 45 6.71 -0.66 -6.45
CA ASP A 45 8.01 0.00 -6.65
C ASP A 45 9.06 -0.45 -5.61
N LYS A 46 8.65 -1.28 -4.64
CA LYS A 46 9.48 -1.92 -3.60
C LYS A 46 10.30 -0.93 -2.77
N LYS A 47 9.79 0.30 -2.60
CA LYS A 47 10.42 1.32 -1.76
C LYS A 47 10.44 0.91 -0.30
N SER A 48 11.54 1.21 0.37
CA SER A 48 11.67 1.07 1.81
C SER A 48 10.80 2.11 2.52
N TRP A 49 10.43 1.85 3.77
CA TRP A 49 9.63 2.78 4.55
C TRP A 49 10.26 4.17 4.68
N LYS A 50 11.59 4.25 4.68
CA LYS A 50 12.33 5.50 4.81
C LYS A 50 12.28 6.36 3.54
N GLU A 51 12.07 5.75 2.38
CA GLU A 51 12.00 6.47 1.10
C GLU A 51 10.59 7.01 0.79
N ILE A 52 9.55 6.40 1.34
CA ILE A 52 8.15 6.74 1.01
C ILE A 52 7.75 8.17 1.44
N PRO A 53 8.18 8.69 2.61
CA PRO A 53 7.92 10.08 3.02
C PRO A 53 8.28 11.13 1.97
N ASP A 54 9.36 10.90 1.23
CA ASP A 54 9.95 11.86 0.27
C ASP A 54 9.34 11.74 -1.14
N ILE A 55 8.36 10.86 -1.33
CA ILE A 55 7.66 10.71 -2.62
C ILE A 55 6.65 11.86 -2.79
N GLU A 56 6.67 12.47 -3.97
CA GLU A 56 5.71 13.50 -4.36
C GLU A 56 4.27 13.03 -4.14
N GLY A 57 3.48 13.82 -3.40
CA GLY A 57 2.10 13.49 -3.02
C GLY A 57 1.96 12.77 -1.68
N VAL A 58 3.04 12.26 -1.09
CA VAL A 58 3.05 11.73 0.29
C VAL A 58 3.42 12.84 1.27
N ASN A 59 4.63 13.40 1.15
CA ASN A 59 5.17 14.56 1.89
C ASN A 59 4.74 14.61 3.37
N CYS A 60 4.91 13.51 4.09
CA CYS A 60 4.55 13.43 5.51
C CYS A 60 5.50 12.52 6.28
N GLU A 61 5.53 12.71 7.60
CA GLU A 61 6.40 11.94 8.49
C GLU A 61 6.17 10.42 8.36
N LEU A 62 7.24 9.65 8.56
CA LEU A 62 7.23 8.19 8.51
C LEU A 62 6.11 7.56 9.36
N GLN A 63 5.87 8.09 10.56
CA GLN A 63 4.80 7.58 11.44
C GLN A 63 3.41 7.71 10.78
N ASN A 64 3.18 8.81 10.06
CA ASN A 64 1.93 9.04 9.33
C ASN A 64 1.83 8.11 8.11
N VAL A 65 2.92 7.90 7.37
CA VAL A 65 2.97 6.90 6.29
C VAL A 65 2.56 5.51 6.80
N MET A 66 3.13 5.07 7.92
CA MET A 66 2.80 3.77 8.52
C MET A 66 1.35 3.70 9.00
N LYS A 67 0.81 4.80 9.56
CA LYS A 67 -0.58 4.89 9.98
C LYS A 67 -1.53 4.79 8.79
N ILE A 68 -1.26 5.51 7.71
CA ILE A 68 -2.05 5.48 6.47
C ILE A 68 -2.00 4.08 5.84
N HIS A 69 -0.81 3.49 5.73
CA HIS A 69 -0.67 2.11 5.26
C HIS A 69 -1.50 1.13 6.09
N LYS A 70 -1.41 1.23 7.42
CA LYS A 70 -2.20 0.39 8.32
C LYS A 70 -3.71 0.56 8.09
N GLN A 71 -4.20 1.78 7.85
CA GLN A 71 -5.62 2.01 7.54
C GLN A 71 -6.05 1.27 6.27
N VAL A 72 -5.22 1.27 5.23
CA VAL A 72 -5.51 0.51 3.99
C VAL A 72 -5.52 -1.00 4.26
N ILE A 73 -4.53 -1.51 5.00
CA ILE A 73 -4.49 -2.93 5.38
C ILE A 73 -5.72 -3.33 6.20
N ASP A 74 -6.12 -2.50 7.15
CA ASP A 74 -7.28 -2.77 7.99
C ASP A 74 -8.59 -2.69 7.17
N LYS A 75 -8.67 -1.84 6.12
CA LYS A 75 -9.77 -1.87 5.14
C LYS A 75 -9.82 -3.20 4.40
N ILE A 76 -8.68 -3.68 3.88
CA ILE A 76 -8.61 -4.94 3.12
C ILE A 76 -9.00 -6.14 3.98
N ILE A 77 -8.61 -6.18 5.25
CA ILE A 77 -8.93 -7.28 6.17
C ILE A 77 -10.44 -7.33 6.51
N LYS A 78 -11.15 -6.20 6.38
CA LYS A 78 -12.57 -6.09 6.68
C LYS A 78 -13.49 -6.38 5.49
N LEU A 79 -12.94 -6.55 4.30
CA LEU A 79 -13.64 -7.10 3.13
C LEU A 79 -13.87 -8.60 3.31
#